data_AF-A0AA38NMS3-F1
#
_entry.id   AF-A0AA38NMS3-F1
#
_cell.length_a   1.000
_cell.length_b   1.000
_cell.length_c   1.000
_cell.angle_alpha   90.00
_cell.angle_beta   90.00
_cell.angle_gamma   90.00
#
_symmetry.space_group_name_H-M   'P 1'
#
loop_
_entity.id
_entity.type
_entity.pdbx_description
1 polymer ?
#
loop_
_entity_poly.entity_id
_entity_poly.type
_entity_poly.pdbx_seq_one_letter_code
_entity_poly.pdbx_strand_id
1 'polypeptide(L)'
;MQQQALEAIPNQIATVEQEYDLEIETVCYAVCPRCNYIYEPQLSPASGTVTYPTACLNRSPLSSTPCQTPLLNCQGAPLKVYEYNPFLKWFATFVAQPGIQQYGRAFCDNVRNQPIAPVDKLHTWDGDIYRELRGSDGELFVTDDEQEGQFFFLLHADFFNPEGSTGRGKHHSLGVASLTCLNLPYHLRQDHANVYVSGFI
;
A
#
# COMPACT_ATOMS: atom_id res chain seq x y z
N MET A 1 22.99 -17.11 11.79
CA MET A 1 21.71 -16.39 11.85
C MET A 1 21.60 -15.32 10.76
N GLN A 2 22.51 -14.34 10.70
CA GLN A 2 22.46 -13.26 9.68
C GLN A 2 22.64 -13.75 8.22
N GLN A 3 23.48 -14.76 7.99
CA GLN A 3 23.71 -15.35 6.66
C GLN A 3 22.52 -16.16 6.14
N GLN A 4 21.87 -16.93 7.01
CA GLN A 4 20.65 -17.68 6.66
C GLN A 4 19.46 -16.76 6.38
N ALA A 5 19.38 -15.61 7.08
CA ALA A 5 18.35 -14.61 6.80
C ALA A 5 18.53 -13.97 5.41
N LEU A 6 19.78 -13.78 4.96
CA LEU A 6 20.08 -13.26 3.62
C LEU A 6 19.82 -14.29 2.52
N GLU A 7 20.11 -15.57 2.76
CA GLU A 7 19.84 -16.65 1.81
C GLU A 7 18.34 -16.96 1.64
N ALA A 8 17.52 -16.59 2.64
CA ALA A 8 16.07 -16.74 2.59
C ALA A 8 15.35 -15.57 1.89
N ILE A 9 16.06 -14.51 1.50
CA ILE A 9 15.46 -13.39 0.77
C ILE A 9 15.19 -13.86 -0.66
N PRO A 10 13.93 -13.84 -1.12
CA PRO A 10 13.63 -14.26 -2.48
C PRO A 10 14.31 -13.35 -3.50
N ASN A 11 15.03 -13.96 -4.44
CA ASN A 11 15.79 -13.23 -5.46
C ASN A 11 14.93 -12.80 -6.66
N GLN A 12 13.64 -13.17 -6.66
CA GLN A 12 12.68 -12.90 -7.73
C GLN A 12 11.38 -12.40 -7.11
N ILE A 13 10.83 -11.32 -7.68
CA ILE A 13 9.57 -10.74 -7.22
C ILE A 13 8.41 -11.75 -7.31
N ALA A 14 8.42 -12.62 -8.32
CA ALA A 14 7.45 -13.70 -8.48
C ALA A 14 7.44 -14.69 -7.29
N THR A 15 8.59 -14.92 -6.65
CA THR A 15 8.68 -15.78 -5.47
C THR A 15 8.08 -15.08 -4.25
N VAL A 16 8.25 -13.76 -4.13
CA VAL A 16 7.55 -12.95 -3.11
C VAL A 16 6.04 -12.96 -3.37
N GLU A 17 5.60 -12.75 -4.61
CA GLU A 17 4.18 -12.79 -4.97
C GLU A 17 3.53 -14.14 -4.64
N GLN A 18 4.26 -15.23 -4.85
CA GLN A 18 3.79 -16.59 -4.59
C GLN A 18 3.87 -17.00 -3.11
N GLU A 19 4.88 -16.54 -2.36
CA GLU A 19 4.99 -16.77 -0.90
C GLU A 19 4.00 -15.93 -0.09
N TYR A 20 3.64 -14.74 -0.57
CA TYR A 20 2.71 -13.83 0.10
C TYR A 20 1.26 -13.95 -0.39
N ASP A 21 0.95 -14.97 -1.21
CA ASP A 21 -0.37 -15.23 -1.78
C ASP A 21 -1.01 -13.97 -2.40
N LEU A 22 -0.19 -13.19 -3.11
CA LEU A 22 -0.62 -12.01 -3.82
C LEU A 22 -1.33 -12.44 -5.12
N GLU A 23 -2.46 -13.14 -5.04
CA GLU A 23 -3.32 -13.48 -6.19
C GLU A 23 -3.94 -12.24 -6.87
N ILE A 24 -3.57 -11.04 -6.43
CA ILE A 24 -4.07 -9.78 -6.92
C ILE A 24 -3.14 -9.29 -8.01
N GLU A 25 -3.66 -9.31 -9.23
CA GLU A 25 -2.99 -8.73 -10.40
C GLU A 25 -2.55 -7.29 -10.12
N THR A 26 -1.22 -7.09 -10.13
CA THR A 26 -0.57 -5.79 -9.96
C THR A 26 -0.72 -4.95 -11.22
N VAL A 27 -0.70 -3.63 -11.04
CA VAL A 27 -0.80 -2.67 -12.13
C VAL A 27 0.57 -2.02 -12.33
N CYS A 28 1.15 -2.23 -13.51
CA CYS A 28 2.43 -1.61 -13.85
C CYS A 28 2.22 -0.19 -14.36
N TYR A 29 2.70 0.80 -13.62
CA TYR A 29 2.70 2.20 -14.03
C TYR A 29 4.06 2.57 -14.65
N ALA A 30 4.03 3.40 -15.70
CA ALA A 30 5.25 4.01 -16.22
C ALA A 30 5.59 5.26 -15.40
N VAL A 31 6.84 5.37 -14.95
CA VAL A 31 7.31 6.50 -14.13
C VAL A 31 8.32 7.31 -14.93
N CYS A 32 8.15 8.63 -14.95
CA CYS A 32 9.13 9.51 -15.57
C CYS A 32 10.47 9.44 -14.81
N PRO A 33 11.59 9.05 -15.44
CA PRO A 33 12.88 8.92 -14.75
C PRO A 33 13.44 10.27 -14.29
N ARG A 34 12.93 11.39 -14.83
CA ARG A 34 13.37 12.75 -14.46
C ARG A 34 12.54 13.39 -13.36
N CYS A 35 11.21 13.32 -13.44
CA CYS A 35 10.31 14.03 -12.52
C CYS A 35 9.44 13.13 -11.65
N ASN A 36 9.58 11.80 -11.77
CA ASN A 36 8.82 10.78 -11.04
C ASN A 36 7.29 10.85 -11.19
N TYR A 37 6.79 11.55 -12.21
CA TYR A 37 5.37 11.52 -12.53
C TYR A 37 4.94 10.14 -13.04
N ILE A 38 3.78 9.69 -12.60
CA ILE A 38 3.27 8.33 -12.79
C ILE A 38 2.21 8.32 -13.90
N TYR A 39 2.29 7.36 -14.81
CA TYR A 39 1.36 7.15 -15.91
C TYR A 39 0.68 5.79 -15.79
N GLU A 40 -0.65 5.80 -15.79
CA GLU A 40 -1.47 4.58 -15.78
C GLU A 40 -1.34 3.81 -17.11
N PRO A 41 -1.35 2.46 -17.07
CA PRO A 41 -1.40 1.66 -18.28
C PRO A 41 -2.68 1.92 -19.07
N GLN A 42 -2.54 2.12 -20.38
CA GLN A 42 -3.67 2.30 -21.30
C GLN A 42 -3.83 1.07 -22.19
N LEU A 43 -5.03 0.49 -22.20
CA LEU A 43 -5.36 -0.61 -23.12
C LEU A 43 -5.51 -0.06 -24.55
N SER A 44 -4.68 -0.56 -25.46
CA SER A 44 -4.83 -0.28 -26.89
C SER A 44 -6.11 -0.96 -27.41
N PRO A 45 -7.11 -0.20 -27.92
CA PRO A 45 -8.34 -0.78 -28.44
C PRO A 45 -8.13 -1.73 -29.63
N ALA A 46 -7.01 -1.57 -30.34
CA ALA A 46 -6.70 -2.32 -31.55
C ALA A 46 -5.98 -3.65 -31.29
N SER A 47 -5.18 -3.74 -30.23
CA SER A 47 -4.30 -4.89 -29.96
C SER A 47 -4.54 -5.55 -28.60
N GLY A 48 -5.34 -4.94 -27.72
CA GLY A 48 -5.52 -5.40 -26.34
C GLY A 48 -4.24 -5.29 -25.48
N THR A 49 -3.17 -4.73 -26.03
CA THR A 49 -1.89 -4.58 -25.34
C THR A 49 -1.86 -3.31 -24.50
N VAL A 50 -1.17 -3.37 -23.37
CA VAL A 50 -0.88 -2.21 -22.53
C VAL A 50 0.08 -1.26 -23.25
N THR A 51 -0.22 0.04 -23.20
CA THR A 51 0.57 1.12 -23.80
C THR A 51 0.70 2.27 -22.80
N TYR A 52 1.73 3.09 -23.01
CA TYR A 52 1.95 4.32 -22.24
C TYR A 52 2.36 5.44 -23.20
N PRO A 53 2.29 6.71 -22.77
CA PRO A 53 2.87 7.81 -23.52
C PRO A 53 4.37 7.58 -23.77
N THR A 54 4.87 7.96 -24.95
CA THR A 54 6.29 7.79 -25.29
C THR A 54 7.19 8.78 -24.55
N ALA A 55 6.66 9.93 -24.15
CA ALA A 55 7.36 10.98 -23.43
C ALA A 55 6.49 11.59 -22.32
N CYS A 56 7.15 12.10 -21.28
CA CYS A 56 6.49 12.71 -20.13
C CYS A 56 5.84 14.05 -20.50
N LEU A 57 4.54 14.16 -20.24
CA LEU A 57 3.71 15.34 -20.44
C LEU A 57 3.50 16.16 -19.15
N ASN A 58 4.03 15.70 -18.01
CA ASN A 58 3.87 16.38 -16.73
C ASN A 58 4.43 17.82 -16.78
N ARG A 59 3.71 18.74 -16.13
CA ARG A 59 4.10 20.14 -15.94
C ARG A 59 4.06 20.44 -14.45
N SER A 60 5.22 20.69 -13.86
CA SER A 60 5.34 21.05 -12.45
C SER A 60 6.32 22.21 -12.30
N PRO A 61 5.85 23.44 -11.99
CA PRO A 61 4.44 23.85 -11.84
C PRO A 61 3.66 23.81 -13.17
N LEU A 62 2.32 23.89 -13.14
CA LEU A 62 1.46 23.79 -14.34
C LEU A 62 1.80 24.80 -15.46
N SER A 63 2.38 25.95 -15.10
CA SER A 63 2.84 26.98 -16.04
C SER A 63 4.13 26.62 -16.79
N SER A 64 4.84 25.57 -16.38
CA SER A 64 6.08 25.12 -17.01
C SER A 64 5.84 24.40 -18.34
N THR A 65 6.90 24.29 -19.15
CA THR A 65 6.90 23.41 -20.32
C THR A 65 6.82 21.94 -19.89
N PRO A 66 6.24 21.05 -20.72
CA PRO A 66 6.20 19.63 -20.39
C PRO A 66 7.61 19.05 -20.24
N CYS A 67 7.75 18.06 -19.36
CA CYS A 67 9.03 17.43 -19.05
C CYS A 67 9.73 16.81 -20.28
N GLN A 68 8.96 16.25 -21.22
CA GLN A 68 9.38 15.63 -22.49
C GLN A 68 10.42 14.50 -22.36
N THR A 69 10.72 14.06 -21.14
CA THR A 69 11.66 12.96 -20.92
C THR A 69 11.07 11.68 -21.49
N PRO A 70 11.82 10.90 -22.29
CA PRO A 70 11.37 9.60 -22.78
C PRO A 70 10.90 8.72 -21.62
N LEU A 71 9.79 8.03 -21.82
CA LEU A 71 9.23 7.09 -20.84
C LEU A 71 9.50 5.64 -21.20
N LEU A 72 9.73 5.35 -22.48
CA LEU A 72 9.81 3.99 -23.01
C LEU A 72 11.18 3.69 -23.61
N ASN A 73 11.60 2.44 -23.54
CA ASN A 73 12.76 1.92 -24.25
C ASN A 73 12.41 1.61 -25.73
N CYS A 74 13.39 1.13 -26.51
CA CYS A 74 13.20 0.82 -27.92
C CYS A 74 12.23 -0.35 -28.19
N GLN A 75 11.91 -1.14 -27.18
CA GLN A 75 10.92 -2.21 -27.20
C GLN A 75 9.52 -1.76 -26.78
N GLY A 76 9.36 -0.48 -26.39
CA GLY A 76 8.08 0.07 -25.93
C GLY A 76 7.76 -0.20 -24.45
N ALA A 77 8.69 -0.76 -23.68
CA ALA A 77 8.52 -0.98 -22.24
C ALA A 77 8.98 0.24 -21.42
N PRO A 78 8.38 0.52 -20.25
CA PRO A 78 8.78 1.68 -19.44
C PRO A 78 10.24 1.63 -18.98
N LEU A 79 10.90 2.79 -19.00
CA LEU A 79 12.28 2.97 -18.51
C LEU A 79 12.38 2.88 -16.98
N LYS A 80 11.30 3.26 -16.28
CA LYS A 80 11.12 3.10 -14.84
C LYS A 80 9.69 2.67 -14.60
N VAL A 81 9.51 1.62 -13.79
CA VAL A 81 8.21 1.03 -13.47
C VAL A 81 7.91 1.26 -12.00
N TYR A 82 6.63 1.51 -11.69
CA TYR A 82 6.08 1.34 -10.35
C TYR A 82 5.01 0.26 -10.43
N GLU A 83 5.24 -0.87 -9.76
CA GLU A 83 4.29 -1.96 -9.66
C GLU A 83 3.39 -1.70 -8.46
N TYR A 84 2.10 -1.51 -8.72
CA TYR A 84 1.12 -1.17 -7.71
C TYR A 84 0.17 -2.34 -7.48
N ASN A 85 0.04 -2.78 -6.23
CA ASN A 85 -0.99 -3.71 -5.81
C ASN A 85 -2.30 -2.93 -5.54
N PRO A 86 -3.41 -3.15 -6.25
CA PRO A 86 -4.62 -2.35 -6.07
C PRO A 86 -5.27 -2.55 -4.69
N PHE A 87 -5.28 -1.48 -3.88
CA PHE A 87 -5.84 -1.52 -2.52
C PHE A 87 -7.26 -2.04 -2.47
N LEU A 88 -8.15 -1.61 -3.37
CA LEU A 88 -9.55 -2.05 -3.34
C LEU A 88 -9.74 -3.53 -3.67
N LYS A 89 -8.91 -4.09 -4.57
CA LYS A 89 -8.93 -5.54 -4.85
C LYS A 89 -8.44 -6.33 -3.63
N TRP A 90 -7.37 -5.86 -3.01
CA TRP A 90 -6.87 -6.45 -1.75
C TRP A 90 -7.89 -6.35 -0.64
N PHE A 91 -8.46 -5.17 -0.42
CA PHE A 91 -9.41 -4.92 0.64
C PHE A 91 -10.67 -5.76 0.48
N ALA A 92 -11.19 -5.91 -0.74
CA ALA A 92 -12.32 -6.80 -1.02
C ALA A 92 -12.03 -8.26 -0.62
N THR A 93 -10.83 -8.74 -0.94
CA THR A 93 -10.38 -10.10 -0.57
C THR A 93 -10.21 -10.22 0.94
N PHE A 94 -9.56 -9.24 1.57
CA PHE A 94 -9.35 -9.14 3.00
C PHE A 94 -10.68 -9.17 3.79
N VAL A 95 -11.66 -8.33 3.45
CA VAL A 95 -12.94 -8.30 4.18
C VAL A 95 -13.83 -9.52 3.91
N ALA A 96 -13.58 -10.24 2.81
CA ALA A 96 -14.29 -11.48 2.50
C ALA A 96 -13.75 -12.69 3.29
N GLN A 97 -12.57 -12.58 3.91
CA GLN A 97 -12.02 -13.67 4.72
C GLN A 97 -12.90 -13.94 5.96
N PRO A 98 -13.04 -15.22 6.38
CA PRO A 98 -13.80 -15.57 7.57
C PRO A 98 -13.33 -14.82 8.82
N GLY A 99 -14.26 -14.22 9.56
CA GLY A 99 -13.98 -13.58 10.84
C GLY A 99 -13.49 -12.12 10.77
N ILE A 100 -12.96 -11.63 9.64
CA ILE A 100 -12.43 -10.25 9.54
C ILE A 100 -13.49 -9.20 9.89
N GLN A 101 -14.70 -9.34 9.33
CA GLN A 101 -15.81 -8.43 9.65
C GLN A 101 -16.25 -8.52 11.13
N GLN A 102 -16.16 -9.71 11.73
CA GLN A 102 -16.50 -9.92 13.15
C GLN A 102 -15.49 -9.23 14.07
N TYR A 103 -14.19 -9.28 13.74
CA TYR A 103 -13.17 -8.51 14.45
C TYR A 103 -13.36 -7.00 14.27
N GLY A 104 -13.69 -6.55 13.05
CA GLY A 104 -14.09 -5.18 12.76
C GLY A 104 -15.19 -4.68 13.69
N ARG A 105 -16.31 -5.39 13.74
CA ARG A 105 -17.45 -5.08 14.60
C ARG A 105 -17.07 -5.13 16.08
N ALA A 106 -16.43 -6.20 16.54
CA ALA A 106 -16.05 -6.35 17.94
C ALA A 106 -15.11 -5.22 18.41
N PHE A 107 -14.19 -4.77 17.57
CA PHE A 107 -13.34 -3.62 17.85
C PHE A 107 -14.18 -2.36 18.09
N CYS A 108 -15.09 -2.04 17.16
CA CYS A 108 -15.95 -0.87 17.26
C CYS A 108 -16.91 -0.95 18.46
N ASP A 109 -17.45 -2.13 18.76
CA ASP A 109 -18.27 -2.39 19.95
C ASP A 109 -17.49 -2.06 21.23
N ASN A 110 -16.22 -2.47 21.32
CA ASN A 110 -15.38 -2.15 22.47
C ASN A 110 -15.13 -0.64 22.62
N VAL A 111 -14.90 0.08 21.52
CA VAL A 111 -14.74 1.54 21.54
C VAL A 111 -16.04 2.21 22.02
N ARG A 112 -17.20 1.81 21.49
CA ARG A 112 -18.50 2.41 21.84
C ARG A 112 -18.91 2.12 23.28
N ASN A 113 -18.70 0.89 23.74
CA ASN A 113 -19.02 0.48 25.11
C ASN A 113 -18.10 1.15 26.16
N GLN A 114 -16.99 1.75 25.72
CA GLN A 114 -16.03 2.47 26.56
C GLN A 114 -15.79 3.88 26.00
N PRO A 115 -16.77 4.80 26.11
CA PRO A 115 -16.71 6.11 25.44
C PRO A 115 -15.59 7.01 25.96
N ILE A 116 -15.11 6.77 27.17
CA ILE A 116 -13.92 7.41 27.74
C ILE A 116 -12.76 6.45 27.59
N ALA A 117 -11.68 6.92 27.00
CA ALA A 117 -10.49 6.12 26.82
C ALA A 117 -9.85 5.80 28.19
N PRO A 118 -9.46 4.55 28.45
CA PRO A 118 -8.86 4.20 29.73
C PRO A 118 -7.50 4.88 29.90
N VAL A 119 -7.11 5.16 31.14
CA VAL A 119 -5.79 5.75 31.45
C VAL A 119 -4.68 4.78 31.06
N ASP A 120 -4.83 3.51 31.43
CA ASP A 120 -3.92 2.43 31.04
C ASP A 120 -4.37 1.82 29.71
N LYS A 121 -3.51 1.86 28.70
CA LYS A 121 -3.77 1.30 27.37
C LYS A 121 -3.28 -0.15 27.33
N LEU A 122 -4.21 -1.10 27.37
CA LEU A 122 -3.91 -2.54 27.34
C LEU A 122 -4.27 -3.16 25.99
N HIS A 123 -5.28 -2.63 25.33
CA HIS A 123 -5.79 -3.11 24.05
C HIS A 123 -5.59 -2.07 22.96
N THR A 124 -5.61 -2.51 21.70
CA THR A 124 -5.46 -1.57 20.59
C THR A 124 -6.59 -0.54 20.55
N TRP A 125 -7.84 -0.92 20.86
CA TRP A 125 -9.00 0.00 20.87
C TRP A 125 -9.01 1.01 22.03
N ASP A 126 -8.06 0.92 22.96
CA ASP A 126 -7.98 1.85 24.09
C ASP A 126 -7.49 3.25 23.68
N GLY A 127 -6.95 3.39 22.47
CA GLY A 127 -6.45 4.68 21.95
C GLY A 127 -7.53 5.77 21.90
N ASP A 128 -7.13 7.01 22.18
CA ASP A 128 -8.05 8.15 22.22
C ASP A 128 -8.60 8.47 20.82
N ILE A 129 -7.77 8.25 19.79
CA ILE A 129 -8.12 8.50 18.39
C ILE A 129 -9.43 7.84 17.95
N TYR A 130 -9.78 6.66 18.45
CA TYR A 130 -11.00 5.96 18.03
C TYR A 130 -12.29 6.62 18.56
N ARG A 131 -12.17 7.53 19.52
CA ARG A 131 -13.29 8.30 20.13
C ARG A 131 -13.34 9.75 19.62
N GLU A 132 -12.29 10.19 18.94
CA GLU A 132 -12.11 11.57 18.49
C GLU A 132 -12.11 11.69 16.97
N LEU A 133 -11.75 10.63 16.25
CA LEU A 133 -11.70 10.63 14.80
C LEU A 133 -13.10 10.87 14.23
N ARG A 134 -13.20 11.88 13.36
CA ARG A 134 -14.43 12.23 12.67
C ARG A 134 -14.38 11.85 11.20
N GLY A 135 -15.51 11.42 10.67
CA GLY A 135 -15.72 11.19 9.25
C GLY A 135 -15.77 12.48 8.44
N SER A 136 -15.91 12.35 7.12
CA SER A 136 -16.07 13.49 6.21
C SER A 136 -17.37 14.27 6.42
N ASP A 137 -18.35 13.65 7.06
CA ASP A 137 -19.62 14.23 7.50
C ASP A 137 -19.49 15.05 8.80
N GLY A 138 -18.34 14.97 9.48
CA GLY A 138 -18.09 15.61 10.76
C GLY A 138 -18.61 14.82 11.96
N GLU A 139 -19.24 13.66 11.76
CA GLU A 139 -19.67 12.77 12.83
C GLU A 139 -18.51 11.87 13.31
N LEU A 140 -18.66 11.21 14.45
CA LEU A 140 -17.63 10.25 14.91
C LEU A 140 -17.52 9.09 13.92
N PHE A 141 -16.30 8.69 13.58
CA PHE A 141 -16.05 7.62 12.63
C PHE A 141 -16.57 6.26 13.11
N VAL A 142 -16.49 5.99 14.42
CA VAL A 142 -17.13 4.82 15.03
C VAL A 142 -18.59 5.16 15.32
N THR A 143 -19.49 4.71 14.46
CA THR A 143 -20.95 4.87 14.58
C THR A 143 -21.63 3.57 14.99
N ASP A 144 -22.92 3.63 15.30
CA ASP A 144 -23.78 2.47 15.53
C ASP A 144 -24.40 1.91 14.24
N ASP A 145 -23.97 2.40 13.07
CA ASP A 145 -24.45 1.89 11.79
C ASP A 145 -23.91 0.48 11.52
N GLU A 146 -24.81 -0.48 11.54
CA GLU A 146 -24.50 -1.88 11.28
C GLU A 146 -24.32 -2.21 9.79
N GLN A 147 -24.65 -1.29 8.88
CA GLN A 147 -24.53 -1.47 7.43
C GLN A 147 -23.13 -1.14 6.90
N GLU A 148 -22.32 -0.40 7.65
CA GLU A 148 -20.98 0.03 7.23
C GLU A 148 -19.86 -0.63 8.03
N GLY A 149 -18.80 -1.03 7.34
CA GLY A 149 -17.59 -1.58 7.96
C GLY A 149 -16.60 -0.48 8.31
N GLN A 150 -16.34 -0.27 9.60
CA GLN A 150 -15.40 0.75 10.09
C GLN A 150 -14.02 0.14 10.35
N PHE A 151 -13.12 0.27 9.37
CA PHE A 151 -11.76 -0.28 9.46
C PHE A 151 -10.71 0.80 9.67
N PHE A 152 -9.82 0.56 10.63
CA PHE A 152 -8.66 1.38 10.94
C PHE A 152 -7.39 0.71 10.43
N PHE A 153 -6.58 1.46 9.70
CA PHE A 153 -5.30 0.98 9.17
C PHE A 153 -4.14 1.81 9.70
N LEU A 154 -3.07 1.13 10.10
CA LEU A 154 -1.77 1.74 10.33
C LEU A 154 -1.02 1.77 8.99
N LEU A 155 -0.61 2.97 8.56
CA LEU A 155 0.26 3.16 7.41
C LEU A 155 1.72 3.13 7.85
N HIS A 156 2.47 2.20 7.29
CA HIS A 156 3.92 2.13 7.42
C HIS A 156 4.57 2.42 6.06
N ALA A 157 5.48 3.40 6.03
CA ALA A 157 6.26 3.73 4.83
C ALA A 157 7.73 3.87 5.22
N ASP A 158 8.60 3.10 4.58
CA ASP A 158 10.05 3.12 4.83
C ASP A 158 10.83 3.12 3.52
N PHE A 159 11.99 3.79 3.53
CA PHE A 159 12.91 3.91 2.41
C PHE A 159 14.32 3.53 2.86
N PHE A 160 14.84 2.45 2.32
CA PHE A 160 16.17 1.94 2.65
C PHE A 160 17.03 1.77 1.39
N ASN A 161 18.35 1.74 1.57
CA ASN A 161 19.27 1.37 0.50
C ASN A 161 19.57 -0.12 0.63
N PRO A 162 19.10 -0.98 -0.30
CA PRO A 162 19.34 -2.42 -0.21
C PRO A 162 20.82 -2.79 -0.30
N GLU A 163 21.67 -1.93 -0.88
CA GLU A 163 23.12 -2.15 -1.04
C GLU A 163 23.94 -1.58 0.13
N GLY A 164 23.30 -0.94 1.12
CA GLY A 164 23.97 -0.28 2.24
C GLY A 164 24.64 1.05 1.87
N SER A 165 25.05 1.82 2.89
CA SER A 165 25.73 3.10 2.69
C SER A 165 27.21 2.89 2.37
N THR A 166 27.55 2.66 1.11
CA THR A 166 28.95 2.80 0.68
C THR A 166 29.31 4.30 0.67
N GLY A 167 30.53 4.66 1.07
CA GLY A 167 30.98 6.05 1.24
C GLY A 167 30.94 6.96 0.00
N ARG A 168 30.34 6.51 -1.11
CA ARG A 168 30.13 7.25 -2.37
C ARG A 168 28.70 7.75 -2.59
N GLY A 169 27.81 7.59 -1.62
CA GLY A 169 26.43 8.09 -1.70
C GLY A 169 25.44 7.02 -2.19
N LYS A 170 24.15 7.28 -1.96
CA LYS A 170 23.05 6.36 -2.29
C LYS A 170 22.92 6.24 -3.81
N HIS A 171 23.23 5.08 -4.38
CA HIS A 171 23.02 4.82 -5.82
C HIS A 171 21.65 4.19 -6.10
N HIS A 172 21.05 3.50 -5.12
CA HIS A 172 19.73 2.88 -5.22
C HIS A 172 18.96 3.04 -3.89
N SER A 173 17.66 3.37 -3.96
CA SER A 173 16.78 3.47 -2.79
C SER A 173 15.54 2.65 -3.11
N LEU A 174 15.19 1.74 -2.20
CA LEU A 174 13.98 0.94 -2.26
C LEU A 174 12.97 1.47 -1.24
N GLY A 175 11.76 1.77 -1.67
CA GLY A 175 10.65 2.18 -0.82
C GLY A 175 9.60 1.07 -0.68
N VAL A 176 9.09 0.89 0.54
CA VAL A 176 7.94 0.02 0.82
C VAL A 176 6.89 0.82 1.57
N ALA A 177 5.66 0.78 1.08
CA ALA A 177 4.49 1.25 1.81
C ALA A 177 3.53 0.08 2.06
N SER A 178 3.04 -0.02 3.29
CA SER A 178 2.19 -1.12 3.75
C SER A 178 1.10 -0.63 4.69
N LEU A 179 -0.02 -1.35 4.71
CA LEU A 179 -1.12 -1.12 5.63
C LEU A 179 -1.36 -2.35 6.48
N THR A 180 -1.73 -2.11 7.73
CA THR A 180 -2.02 -3.16 8.69
C THR A 180 -3.30 -2.83 9.45
N CYS A 181 -4.25 -3.77 9.52
CA CYS A 181 -5.56 -3.53 10.10
C CYS A 181 -5.53 -3.54 11.64
N LEU A 182 -5.85 -2.40 12.25
CA LEU A 182 -5.88 -2.21 13.71
C LEU A 182 -7.09 -2.86 14.38
N ASN A 183 -8.15 -3.19 13.63
CA ASN A 183 -9.29 -3.92 14.17
C ASN A 183 -8.94 -5.36 14.57
N LEU A 184 -7.89 -5.94 13.97
CA LEU A 184 -7.51 -7.32 14.22
C LEU A 184 -6.72 -7.48 15.54
N PRO A 185 -6.85 -8.64 16.22
CA PRO A 185 -5.91 -9.06 17.27
C PRO A 185 -4.46 -9.04 16.78
N TYR A 186 -3.51 -8.78 17.68
CA TYR A 186 -2.10 -8.57 17.32
C TYR A 186 -1.50 -9.71 16.45
N HIS A 187 -1.77 -10.97 16.79
CA HIS A 187 -1.23 -12.11 16.06
C HIS A 187 -1.79 -12.25 14.63
N LEU A 188 -3.07 -11.92 14.41
CA LEU A 188 -3.66 -11.91 13.06
C LEU A 188 -3.25 -10.67 12.27
N ARG A 189 -3.10 -9.54 12.96
CA ARG A 189 -2.68 -8.28 12.38
C ARG A 189 -1.29 -8.37 11.72
N GLN A 190 -0.37 -9.10 12.35
CA GLN A 190 1.00 -9.28 11.86
C GLN A 190 1.14 -10.47 10.90
N ASP A 191 0.05 -11.20 10.64
CA ASP A 191 0.04 -12.24 9.62
C ASP A 191 0.20 -11.60 8.24
N HIS A 192 1.11 -12.16 7.44
CA HIS A 192 1.41 -11.67 6.10
C HIS A 192 0.16 -11.68 5.20
N ALA A 193 -0.77 -12.61 5.42
CA ALA A 193 -2.05 -12.67 4.70
C ALA A 193 -2.99 -11.47 4.99
N ASN A 194 -2.74 -10.72 6.07
CA ASN A 194 -3.54 -9.57 6.50
C ASN A 194 -2.80 -8.23 6.40
N VAL A 195 -1.56 -8.25 5.89
CA VAL A 195 -0.76 -7.05 5.64
C VAL A 195 -0.87 -6.71 4.16
N TYR A 196 -1.34 -5.51 3.86
CA TYR A 196 -1.32 -4.99 2.51
C TYR A 196 0.03 -4.34 2.22
N VAL A 197 0.64 -4.65 1.09
CA VAL A 197 1.81 -3.96 0.56
C VAL A 197 1.40 -3.30 -0.74
N SER A 198 1.53 -1.96 -0.83
CA SER A 198 1.04 -1.21 -1.99
C SER A 198 1.89 -1.36 -3.24
N GLY A 199 3.17 -1.69 -3.07
CA GLY A 199 4.13 -1.76 -4.16
C GLY A 199 5.54 -1.42 -3.69
N PHE A 200 6.50 -1.67 -4.58
CA PHE A 200 7.92 -1.38 -4.40
C PHE A 200 8.34 -0.27 -5.36
N ILE A 201 9.19 0.67 -4.91
CA ILE A 201 9.73 1.79 -5.71
C ILE A 201 11.25 1.81 -5.65
#